data_AF-A0A7J4G131-F1
#
_entry.id   AF-A0A7J4G131-F1
#
_cell.length_a   1.000
_cell.length_b   1.000
_cell.length_c   1.000
_cell.angle_alpha   90.00
_cell.angle_beta   90.00
_cell.angle_gamma   90.00
#
_symmetry.space_group_name_H-M   'P 1'
#
loop_
_entity.id
_entity.type
_entity.pdbx_description
1 polymer ?
#
loop_
_entity_poly.entity_id
_entity_poly.type
_entity_poly.pdbx_seq_one_letter_code
_entity_poly.pdbx_strand_id
1 'polypeptide(L)'
;SVYYHLKRGLSLEDAVKLVSTYRVEGIGEDILPRTMDLDLVDNVVVVDDQNSFSMARLVARLEGLLIGGSSGSALYGALKYIINNNISGKTVVVIFPDTGRNYLTKFYNDEWMVKNGFETDETVILKNLRHR
;
A
#
# COMPACT_ATOMS: atom_id res chain seq x y z
N SER A 1 -10.32 -0.32 1.47
CA SER A 1 -10.47 -1.26 2.60
C SER A 1 -11.39 -0.67 3.65
N VAL A 2 -12.24 -1.51 4.27
CA VAL A 2 -13.17 -1.08 5.33
C VAL A 2 -12.48 -0.45 6.53
N TYR A 3 -11.23 -0.83 6.83
CA TYR A 3 -10.48 -0.34 7.99
C TYR A 3 -10.35 1.20 8.02
N TYR A 4 -10.16 1.82 6.85
CA TYR A 4 -10.06 3.28 6.75
C TYR A 4 -11.36 3.98 7.15
N HIS A 5 -12.49 3.46 6.67
CA HIS A 5 -13.81 4.03 6.95
C HIS A 5 -14.23 3.80 8.39
N LEU A 6 -14.01 2.58 8.90
CA LEU A 6 -14.28 2.23 10.29
C LEU A 6 -13.50 3.12 11.26
N LYS A 7 -12.20 3.36 11.01
CA LYS A 7 -11.40 4.24 11.87
C LYS A 7 -11.87 5.70 11.86
N ARG A 8 -12.64 6.11 10.84
CA ARG A 8 -13.27 7.43 10.74
C ARG A 8 -14.70 7.47 11.30
N GLY A 9 -15.13 6.40 11.98
CA GLY A 9 -16.42 6.33 12.67
C GLY A 9 -17.60 5.88 11.81
N LEU A 10 -17.36 5.38 10.60
CA LEU A 10 -18.43 4.79 9.80
C LEU A 10 -18.81 3.42 10.36
N SER A 11 -20.08 3.04 10.18
CA SER A 11 -20.54 1.68 10.42
C SER A 11 -19.88 0.72 9.42
N LEU A 12 -19.81 -0.58 9.76
CA LEU A 12 -19.33 -1.59 8.81
C LEU A 12 -20.21 -1.65 7.57
N GLU A 13 -21.53 -1.52 7.72
CA GLU A 13 -22.48 -1.54 6.60
C GLU A 13 -22.19 -0.41 5.60
N ASP A 14 -21.90 0.79 6.08
CA ASP A 14 -21.60 1.93 5.21
C ASP A 14 -20.18 1.87 4.64
N ALA A 15 -19.21 1.35 5.42
CA ALA A 15 -17.85 1.15 4.95
C ALA A 15 -17.78 0.19 3.75
N VAL A 16 -18.56 -0.91 3.78
CA VAL A 16 -18.60 -1.90 2.70
C VAL A 16 -19.11 -1.29 1.39
N LYS A 17 -20.04 -0.33 1.44
CA LYS A 17 -20.55 0.36 0.24
C LYS A 17 -19.50 1.24 -0.43
N LEU A 18 -18.40 1.56 0.25
CA LEU A 18 -17.36 2.48 -0.21
C LEU A 18 -16.07 1.78 -0.66
N VAL A 19 -15.95 0.47 -0.47
CA VAL A 19 -14.75 -0.26 -0.93
C VAL A 19 -14.85 -0.60 -2.41
N SER A 20 -13.71 -0.54 -3.10
CA SER A 20 -13.56 -0.90 -4.50
C SER A 20 -12.59 -2.07 -4.67
N THR A 21 -12.65 -2.73 -5.82
CA THR A 21 -11.69 -3.76 -6.21
C THR A 21 -10.31 -3.15 -6.46
N TYR A 22 -9.26 -3.89 -6.12
CA TYR A 22 -7.86 -3.54 -6.34
C TYR A 22 -7.08 -4.79 -6.76
N ARG A 23 -5.85 -4.59 -7.26
CA ARG A 23 -4.98 -5.63 -7.81
C ARG A 23 -3.94 -6.12 -6.81
N VAL A 24 -3.58 -5.32 -5.80
CA VAL A 24 -2.69 -5.76 -4.72
C VAL A 24 -3.31 -6.95 -3.98
N GLU A 25 -2.50 -7.96 -3.69
CA GLU A 25 -2.95 -9.20 -3.05
C GLU A 25 -2.59 -9.25 -1.57
N GLY A 26 -3.45 -9.90 -0.78
CA GLY A 26 -3.19 -10.25 0.63
C GLY A 26 -3.44 -9.16 1.66
N ILE A 27 -3.86 -7.95 1.25
CA ILE A 27 -4.23 -6.86 2.16
C ILE A 27 -5.52 -6.18 1.72
N GLY A 28 -6.21 -5.60 2.69
CA GLY A 28 -7.54 -5.02 2.48
C GLY A 28 -8.60 -6.12 2.41
N GLU A 29 -9.77 -5.83 2.94
CA GLU A 29 -10.94 -6.71 2.87
C GLU A 29 -12.20 -5.83 2.87
N ASP A 30 -13.31 -6.43 2.45
CA ASP A 30 -14.69 -5.95 2.67
C ASP A 30 -15.27 -6.46 3.99
N ILE A 31 -14.52 -7.28 4.73
CA ILE A 31 -14.87 -7.78 6.05
C ILE A 31 -13.94 -7.24 7.14
N LEU A 32 -14.45 -7.18 8.38
CA LEU A 32 -13.64 -6.95 9.58
C LEU A 32 -13.44 -8.31 10.29
N PRO A 33 -12.24 -8.93 10.23
CA PRO A 33 -11.96 -10.17 10.93
C PRO A 33 -12.10 -10.00 12.44
N ARG A 34 -12.58 -11.04 13.15
CA ARG A 34 -12.68 -11.02 14.63
C ARG A 34 -11.33 -10.88 15.34
N THR A 35 -10.25 -11.22 14.64
CA THR A 35 -8.87 -11.09 15.12
C THR A 35 -8.32 -9.67 14.96
N MET A 36 -9.06 -8.77 14.30
CA MET A 36 -8.64 -7.39 14.09
C MET A 36 -9.20 -6.50 15.21
N ASP A 37 -8.30 -5.91 15.99
CA ASP A 37 -8.63 -4.89 16.98
C ASP A 37 -8.20 -3.51 16.45
N LEU A 38 -9.19 -2.67 16.09
CA LEU A 38 -8.95 -1.33 15.53
C LEU A 38 -8.63 -0.28 16.60
N ASP A 39 -8.84 -0.58 17.88
CA ASP A 39 -8.48 0.33 18.98
C ASP A 39 -6.97 0.40 19.15
N LEU A 40 -6.25 -0.67 18.79
CA LEU A 40 -4.78 -0.72 18.75
C LEU A 40 -4.15 0.01 17.54
N VAL A 41 -4.96 0.47 16.59
CA VAL A 41 -4.48 1.10 15.36
C VAL A 41 -4.69 2.61 15.44
N ASP A 42 -3.62 3.40 15.56
CA ASP A 42 -3.74 4.87 15.66
C ASP A 42 -4.19 5.53 14.33
N ASN A 43 -3.70 5.03 13.20
CA ASN A 43 -3.95 5.62 11.90
C ASN A 43 -4.03 4.57 10.78
N VAL A 44 -4.79 4.89 9.73
CA VAL A 44 -4.90 4.06 8.53
C VAL A 44 -4.60 4.93 7.31
N VAL A 45 -3.54 4.58 6.58
CA VAL A 45 -3.17 5.24 5.33
C VAL A 45 -3.67 4.40 4.15
N VAL A 46 -4.45 5.03 3.26
CA VAL A 46 -4.89 4.40 2.01
C VAL A 46 -3.80 4.57 0.95
N VAL A 47 -3.48 3.46 0.30
CA VAL A 47 -2.51 3.35 -0.80
C VAL A 47 -3.22 2.65 -1.96
N ASP A 48 -3.04 3.18 -3.17
CA ASP A 48 -3.57 2.58 -4.39
C ASP A 48 -2.57 1.61 -5.03
N ASP A 49 -3.06 0.83 -6.00
CA ASP A 49 -2.28 -0.18 -6.72
C ASP A 49 -1.02 0.41 -7.38
N GLN A 50 -1.14 1.57 -8.04
CA GLN A 50 -0.02 2.22 -8.71
C GLN A 50 1.12 2.50 -7.74
N ASN A 51 0.83 3.19 -6.63
CA ASN A 51 1.82 3.54 -5.63
C ASN A 51 2.40 2.29 -4.96
N SER A 52 1.57 1.26 -4.73
CA SER A 52 2.00 -0.02 -4.18
C SER A 52 3.02 -0.72 -5.07
N PHE A 53 2.70 -0.89 -6.36
CA PHE A 53 3.53 -1.61 -7.31
C PHE A 53 4.81 -0.86 -7.65
N SER A 54 4.71 0.44 -7.90
CA SER A 54 5.88 1.27 -8.17
C SER A 54 6.83 1.31 -6.97
N MET A 55 6.32 1.35 -5.72
CA MET A 55 7.18 1.27 -4.54
C MET A 55 7.90 -0.09 -4.44
N ALA A 56 7.19 -1.20 -4.64
CA ALA A 56 7.80 -2.53 -4.62
C ALA A 56 8.90 -2.70 -5.69
N ARG A 57 8.67 -2.16 -6.90
CA ARG A 57 9.66 -2.13 -7.98
C ARG A 57 10.85 -1.24 -7.65
N LEU A 58 10.60 -0.05 -7.09
CA LEU A 58 11.66 0.89 -6.72
C LEU A 58 12.57 0.31 -5.63
N VAL A 59 12.00 -0.34 -4.61
CA VAL A 59 12.77 -1.03 -3.56
C VAL A 59 13.63 -2.14 -4.15
N ALA A 60 13.09 -2.95 -5.06
CA ALA A 60 13.89 -3.96 -5.75
C ALA A 60 15.05 -3.35 -6.55
N ARG A 61 14.83 -2.19 -7.18
CA ARG A 61 15.85 -1.48 -7.97
C ARG A 61 16.92 -0.81 -7.11
N LEU A 62 16.54 -0.15 -6.02
CA LEU A 62 17.45 0.66 -5.21
C LEU A 62 18.12 -0.14 -4.08
N GLU A 63 17.38 -1.05 -3.45
CA GLU A 63 17.83 -1.78 -2.25
C GLU A 63 18.13 -3.25 -2.53
N GLY A 64 17.85 -3.75 -3.74
CA GLY A 64 18.04 -5.16 -4.10
C GLY A 64 17.06 -6.11 -3.40
N LEU A 65 16.00 -5.58 -2.77
CA LEU A 65 15.00 -6.37 -2.06
C LEU A 65 13.79 -6.63 -2.97
N LEU A 66 13.66 -7.88 -3.41
CA LEU A 66 12.53 -8.31 -4.23
C LEU A 66 11.31 -8.58 -3.33
N ILE A 67 10.48 -7.56 -3.10
CA ILE A 67 9.34 -7.58 -2.16
C ILE A 67 7.99 -7.71 -2.86
N GLY A 68 6.96 -8.18 -2.15
CA GLY A 68 5.61 -8.25 -2.69
C GLY A 68 4.87 -6.91 -2.76
N GLY A 69 3.67 -6.94 -3.34
CA GLY A 69 2.84 -5.75 -3.52
C GLY A 69 2.44 -5.10 -2.18
N SER A 70 1.97 -5.91 -1.22
CA SER A 70 1.58 -5.44 0.12
C SER A 70 2.74 -4.78 0.88
N SER A 71 3.96 -5.25 0.68
CA SER A 71 5.20 -4.65 1.20
C SER A 71 5.44 -3.25 0.61
N GLY A 72 5.21 -3.09 -0.70
CA GLY A 72 5.24 -1.79 -1.37
C GLY A 72 4.19 -0.82 -0.80
N SER A 73 2.96 -1.30 -0.56
CA SER A 73 1.91 -0.53 0.13
C SER A 73 2.34 -0.09 1.53
N ALA A 74 2.92 -0.99 2.32
CA ALA A 74 3.35 -0.70 3.68
C ALA A 74 4.43 0.40 3.72
N LEU A 75 5.47 0.29 2.87
CA LEU A 75 6.53 1.29 2.82
C LEU A 75 6.03 2.64 2.31
N TYR A 76 5.25 2.66 1.23
CA TYR A 76 4.67 3.89 0.70
C TYR A 76 3.78 4.57 1.74
N GLY A 77 2.91 3.80 2.42
CA GLY A 77 2.05 4.30 3.49
C GLY A 77 2.84 4.88 4.65
N ALA A 78 3.91 4.22 5.08
CA ALA A 78 4.81 4.70 6.14
C ALA A 78 5.47 6.04 5.76
N LEU A 79 6.07 6.12 4.56
CA LEU A 79 6.70 7.36 4.07
C LEU A 79 5.68 8.51 3.98
N LYS A 80 4.49 8.23 3.42
CA LYS A 80 3.40 9.21 3.34
C LYS A 80 2.96 9.70 4.72
N TYR A 81 2.87 8.81 5.71
CA TYR A 81 2.53 9.18 7.09
C TYR A 81 3.62 10.05 7.72
N ILE A 82 4.88 9.65 7.60
CA ILE A 82 6.05 10.37 8.13
C ILE A 82 6.11 11.79 7.57
N ILE A 83 6.00 11.93 6.24
CA ILE A 83 6.03 13.23 5.56
C ILE A 83 4.86 14.10 6.02
N ASN A 84 3.64 13.56 6.06
CA ASN A 84 2.47 14.36 6.42
C ASN A 84 2.44 14.84 7.86
N ASN A 85 3.12 14.12 8.76
CA ASN A 85 3.19 14.44 10.19
C ASN A 85 4.53 15.04 10.62
N ASN A 86 5.42 15.37 9.66
CA ASN A 86 6.75 15.92 9.92
C ASN A 86 7.57 15.11 10.96
N ILE A 87 7.47 13.78 10.89
CA ILE A 87 8.18 12.90 11.83
C ILE A 87 9.67 12.88 11.47
N SER A 88 10.52 13.25 12.42
CA SER A 88 11.97 13.27 12.26
C SER A 88 12.68 12.78 13.53
N GLY A 89 13.87 12.18 13.36
CA GLY A 89 14.68 11.67 14.47
C GLY A 89 14.08 10.46 15.19
N LYS A 90 13.21 9.70 14.53
CA LYS A 90 12.57 8.48 15.07
C LYS A 90 12.96 7.25 14.25
N THR A 91 13.00 6.10 14.90
CA THR A 91 13.12 4.80 14.23
C THR A 91 11.75 4.31 13.84
N VAL A 92 11.57 3.94 12.57
CA VAL A 92 10.32 3.38 12.03
C VAL A 92 10.60 1.98 11.52
N VAL A 93 9.75 1.03 11.90
CA VAL A 93 9.80 -0.36 11.44
C VAL A 93 8.66 -0.58 10.44
N VAL A 94 8.98 -1.19 9.29
CA VAL A 94 8.00 -1.56 8.26
C VAL A 94 8.11 -3.07 8.04
N ILE A 95 6.97 -3.75 8.03
CA ILE A 95 6.90 -5.20 7.84
C ILE A 95 6.67 -5.49 6.35
N PHE A 96 7.48 -6.38 5.79
CA PHE A 96 7.33 -6.91 4.43
C PHE A 96 6.79 -8.35 4.52
N PRO A 97 5.48 -8.57 4.27
CA PRO A 97 4.85 -9.86 4.55
C PRO A 97 5.34 -11.00 3.65
N ASP A 98 5.77 -10.70 2.43
CA ASP A 98 6.21 -11.70 1.46
C ASP A 98 7.21 -11.15 0.42
N THR A 99 7.69 -12.06 -0.44
CA THR A 99 8.68 -11.78 -1.49
C THR A 99 8.01 -11.50 -2.84
N GLY A 100 8.72 -10.80 -3.72
CA GLY A 100 8.27 -10.48 -5.08
C GLY A 100 8.15 -11.68 -6.02
N ARG A 101 8.61 -12.88 -5.61
CA ARG A 101 8.57 -14.13 -6.40
C ARG A 101 7.17 -14.43 -6.94
N ASN A 102 6.13 -14.19 -6.14
CA ASN A 102 4.74 -14.49 -6.50
C ASN A 102 4.19 -13.60 -7.63
N TYR A 103 4.92 -12.53 -7.97
CA TYR A 103 4.41 -11.44 -8.80
C TYR A 103 5.28 -11.13 -10.02
N LEU A 104 6.24 -12.00 -10.35
CA LEU A 104 7.15 -11.84 -11.50
C LEU A 104 6.40 -11.68 -12.83
N THR A 105 5.28 -12.39 -13.00
CA THR A 105 4.41 -12.30 -14.19
C THR A 105 3.29 -11.27 -14.05
N LYS A 106 3.28 -10.51 -12.95
CA LYS A 106 2.30 -9.47 -12.61
C LYS A 106 3.00 -8.11 -12.60
N PHE A 107 2.97 -7.36 -11.50
CA PHE A 107 3.47 -5.99 -11.47
C PHE A 107 4.98 -5.84 -11.69
N TYR A 108 5.77 -6.91 -11.60
CA TYR A 108 7.18 -6.89 -12.04
C TYR A 108 7.34 -6.98 -13.56
N ASN A 109 6.30 -7.31 -14.31
CA ASN A 109 6.26 -7.33 -15.76
C ASN A 109 5.61 -6.04 -16.29
N ASP A 110 6.35 -5.32 -17.15
CA ASP A 110 5.92 -4.03 -17.70
C ASP A 110 4.70 -4.15 -18.63
N GLU A 111 4.59 -5.22 -19.41
CA GLU A 111 3.43 -5.48 -20.25
C GLU A 111 2.17 -5.68 -19.39
N TRP A 112 2.32 -6.37 -18.25
CA TRP A 112 1.22 -6.53 -17.31
C TRP A 112 0.82 -5.20 -16.69
N MET A 113 1.78 -4.35 -16.32
CA MET A 113 1.53 -3.01 -15.79
C MET A 113 0.72 -2.18 -16.80
N VAL A 114 1.21 -2.07 -18.03
CA VAL A 114 0.54 -1.32 -19.11
C VAL A 114 -0.84 -1.88 -19.41
N LYS A 115 -0.99 -3.21 -19.52
CA LYS A 115 -2.27 -3.86 -19.78
C LYS A 115 -3.31 -3.57 -18.70
N ASN A 116 -2.88 -3.34 -17.46
CA ASN A 116 -3.75 -3.00 -16.34
C ASN A 116 -3.86 -1.48 -16.10
N GLY A 117 -3.31 -0.65 -16.98
CA GLY A 117 -3.41 0.81 -16.90
C GLY A 117 -2.46 1.46 -15.90
N PHE A 118 -1.39 0.77 -15.50
CA PHE A 118 -0.38 1.30 -14.58
C PHE A 118 0.84 1.86 -15.33
N GLU A 119 1.42 2.91 -14.79
CA GLU A 119 2.69 3.47 -15.24
C GLU A 119 3.86 2.54 -14.89
N THR A 120 4.79 2.39 -15.82
CA THR A 120 5.99 1.55 -15.64
C THR A 120 7.16 2.30 -15.02
N ASP A 121 7.21 3.64 -15.18
CA ASP A 121 8.19 4.49 -14.52
C ASP A 121 7.86 4.58 -13.03
N GLU A 122 8.59 3.83 -12.22
CA GLU A 122 8.39 3.79 -10.79
C GLU A 122 8.72 5.11 -10.08
N THR A 123 9.41 6.05 -10.74
CA THR A 123 9.71 7.37 -10.15
C THR A 123 8.48 8.27 -10.05
N VAL A 124 7.36 7.90 -10.68
CA VAL A 124 6.06 8.58 -10.52
C VAL A 124 5.69 8.75 -9.04
N ILE A 125 6.04 7.77 -8.19
CA ILE A 125 5.71 7.82 -6.76
C ILE A 125 6.44 8.93 -6.01
N LEU A 126 7.61 9.35 -6.49
CA LEU A 126 8.37 10.44 -5.87
C LEU A 126 7.65 11.77 -6.04
N LYS A 127 6.93 11.95 -7.16
CA LYS A 127 6.04 13.10 -7.36
C LYS A 127 4.84 12.99 -6.43
N ASN A 128 4.22 11.80 -6.34
CA ASN A 128 3.04 11.56 -5.49
C ASN A 128 3.34 11.75 -3.99
N LEU A 129 4.55 11.43 -3.54
CA LEU A 129 4.99 11.66 -2.16
C LEU A 129 5.30 13.13 -1.86
N ARG A 130 5.67 13.92 -2.88
CA ARG A 130 6.11 15.33 -2.73
C ARG A 130 5.00 16.35 -3.00
N HIS A 131 3.98 15.99 -3.78
CA HIS A 131 2.86 16.89 -4.04
C HIS A 131 1.89 16.96 -2.86
N ARG A 132 1.93 18.10 -2.17
CA ARG A 132 0.74 18.85 -1.79
C ARG A 132 0.48 19.91 -2.86
#